data_AF-A0A8J6NLW6-F1
#
_entry.id   AF-A0A8J6NLW6-F1
#
_cell.length_a   1.000
_cell.length_b   1.000
_cell.length_c   1.000
_cell.angle_alpha   90.00
_cell.angle_beta   90.00
_cell.angle_gamma   90.00
#
_symmetry.space_group_name_H-M   'P 1'
#
loop_
_entity.id
_entity.type
_entity.pdbx_description
1 polymer ?
#
loop_
_entity_poly.entity_id
_entity_poly.type
_entity_poly.pdbx_seq_one_letter_code
_entity_poly.pdbx_strand_id
1 'polypeptide(L)' 'MKRTTLILEDACIEGVRELARREGRQLSQVVNELLTEGLMSRKEKRRSNFKLHSFTMGRPRVNLADRNALEALMDS' A
#
# COMPACT_ATOMS: atom_id res chain seq x y z
N MET A 1 -11.29 -22.01 9.27
CA MET A 1 -12.39 -21.02 9.23
C MET A 1 -13.14 -21.02 10.55
N LYS A 2 -13.65 -19.87 11.01
CA LYS A 2 -14.60 -19.79 12.13
C LYS A 2 -15.97 -19.43 11.57
N ARG A 3 -17.04 -20.02 12.13
CA ARG A 3 -18.43 -19.69 11.75
C ARG A 3 -18.87 -18.51 12.59
N THR A 4 -19.28 -17.43 11.94
CA THR A 4 -19.73 -16.20 12.58
C THR A 4 -21.00 -15.73 11.89
N THR A 5 -21.99 -15.35 12.68
CA THR A 5 -23.23 -14.74 12.18
C THR A 5 -23.07 -13.22 12.25
N LEU A 6 -23.27 -12.55 11.14
CA LEU A 6 -23.19 -11.10 11.01
C LEU A 6 -24.55 -10.57 10.57
N ILE A 7 -24.92 -9.39 11.07
CA ILE A 7 -26.06 -8.64 10.54
C ILE A 7 -25.53 -7.78 9.40
N LEU A 8 -26.09 -7.94 8.20
CA LEU A 8 -25.72 -7.18 7.01
C LEU A 8 -26.97 -6.43 6.53
N GLU A 9 -26.80 -5.19 6.10
CA GLU A 9 -27.87 -4.43 5.47
C GLU A 9 -28.30 -5.09 4.16
N ASP A 10 -29.58 -4.96 3.80
CA ASP A 10 -30.16 -5.62 2.61
C ASP A 10 -29.38 -5.26 1.33
N ALA A 11 -29.05 -3.98 1.14
CA ALA A 11 -28.26 -3.54 -0.01
C ALA A 11 -26.87 -4.19 -0.06
N CYS A 12 -26.26 -4.44 1.10
CA CYS A 12 -24.95 -5.07 1.19
C CYS A 12 -25.01 -6.55 0.79
N ILE A 13 -25.98 -7.31 1.33
CA ILE A 13 -26.09 -8.74 1.03
C ILE A 13 -26.52 -8.99 -0.43
N GLU A 14 -27.37 -8.14 -1.00
CA GLU A 14 -27.74 -8.22 -2.41
C GLU A 14 -26.54 -7.97 -3.32
N GLY A 15 -25.74 -6.94 -3.05
CA GLY A 15 -24.53 -6.65 -3.83
C GLY A 15 -23.51 -7.79 -3.78
N VAL A 16 -23.28 -8.37 -2.60
CA VAL A 16 -22.39 -9.52 -2.44
C VAL A 16 -22.93 -10.76 -3.17
N ARG A 17 -24.26 -10.99 -3.15
CA ARG A 17 -24.88 -12.11 -3.84
C ARG A 17 -24.79 -11.98 -5.36
N GLU A 18 -25.01 -10.79 -5.88
CA GLU A 18 -24.85 -10.51 -7.31
C GLU A 18 -23.40 -10.75 -7.75
N LEU A 19 -22.43 -10.26 -6.98
CA LEU A 19 -21.01 -10.46 -7.24
C LEU A 19 -20.63 -11.95 -7.25
N ALA A 20 -21.06 -12.70 -6.22
CA ALA A 20 -20.82 -14.13 -6.15
C ALA A 20 -21.44 -14.90 -7.32
N ARG A 21 -22.66 -14.52 -7.74
CA ARG A 21 -23.33 -15.11 -8.91
C ARG A 21 -22.57 -14.81 -10.20
N ARG A 22 -22.14 -13.57 -10.40
CA ARG A 22 -21.41 -13.12 -11.59
C ARG A 22 -20.07 -13.86 -11.74
N GLU A 23 -19.40 -14.13 -10.62
CA GLU A 23 -18.10 -14.80 -10.61
C GLU A 23 -18.21 -16.33 -10.51
N GLY A 24 -19.40 -16.89 -10.30
CA GLY A 24 -19.60 -18.32 -10.09
C GLY A 24 -18.94 -18.84 -8.80
N ARG A 25 -18.82 -17.98 -7.78
CA ARG A 25 -18.10 -18.26 -6.53
C ARG A 25 -19.05 -18.42 -5.34
N GLN A 26 -18.55 -19.02 -4.26
CA GLN A 26 -19.33 -19.16 -3.04
C GLN A 26 -19.44 -17.81 -2.30
N LEU A 27 -20.63 -17.52 -1.76
CA LEU A 27 -20.90 -16.29 -1.01
C LEU A 27 -19.90 -16.08 0.15
N SER A 28 -19.57 -17.15 0.88
CA SER A 28 -18.61 -17.11 2.00
C SER A 28 -17.18 -16.76 1.57
N GLN A 29 -16.78 -17.12 0.35
CA GLN A 29 -15.46 -16.77 -0.19
C GLN A 29 -15.42 -15.28 -0.52
N VAL A 30 -16.43 -14.79 -1.24
CA VAL A 30 -16.56 -13.38 -1.62
C VAL A 30 -16.62 -12.47 -0.38
N VAL A 31 -17.43 -12.83 0.62
CA VAL A 31 -17.49 -12.06 1.89
C VAL A 31 -16.14 -12.00 2.59
N ASN A 32 -15.42 -13.11 2.69
CA ASN A 32 -14.12 -13.13 3.37
C ASN A 32 -13.06 -12.33 2.61
N GLU A 33 -13.07 -12.35 1.28
CA GLU A 33 -12.17 -11.56 0.45
C GLU A 33 -12.43 -10.06 0.65
N LEU A 34 -13.69 -9.62 0.51
CA LEU A 34 -14.07 -8.22 0.72
C LEU A 34 -13.75 -7.72 2.13
N LEU A 35 -13.98 -8.54 3.16
CA LEU A 35 -13.60 -8.21 4.54
C LEU A 35 -12.08 -8.07 4.68
N THR A 36 -11.32 -8.96 4.05
CA THR A 36 -9.85 -8.92 4.09
C THR A 36 -9.32 -7.65 3.41
N GLU A 37 -9.82 -7.36 2.21
CA GLU A 37 -9.48 -6.16 1.45
C GLU A 37 -9.85 -4.88 2.20
N GLY A 38 -11.03 -4.83 2.83
CA GLY A 38 -11.47 -3.71 3.65
C GLY A 38 -10.56 -3.49 4.87
N LEU A 39 -10.16 -4.57 5.55
CA LEU A 39 -9.22 -4.51 6.67
C LEU A 39 -7.83 -4.05 6.24
N MET A 40 -7.33 -4.53 5.09
CA MET A 40 -6.05 -4.12 4.53
C MET A 40 -6.07 -2.64 4.12
N SER A 41 -7.10 -2.22 3.38
CA SER A 41 -7.29 -0.82 2.96
C SER A 41 -7.33 0.14 4.15
N ARG A 42 -7.96 -0.28 5.27
CA ARG A 42 -8.00 0.52 6.50
C ARG A 42 -6.64 0.56 7.22
N LYS A 43 -5.85 -0.52 7.15
CA LYS A 43 -4.47 -0.54 7.68
C LYS A 43 -3.54 0.34 6.85
N GLU A 44 -3.65 0.33 5.53
CA GLU A 44 -2.77 1.10 4.64
C GLU A 44 -2.99 2.61 4.71
N LYS A 45 -4.22 3.08 4.96
CA LYS A 45 -4.50 4.50 5.20
C LYS A 45 -3.78 5.09 6.42
N ARG A 46 -3.10 4.28 7.24
CA ARG A 46 -2.20 4.72 8.32
C ARG A 46 -0.72 4.72 7.94
N ARG A 47 -0.35 4.67 6.65
CA ARG A 47 0.99 5.11 6.27
C ARG A 47 1.03 6.61 6.44
N SER A 48 1.64 7.07 7.54
CA SER A 48 2.09 8.46 7.61
C SER A 48 2.89 8.72 6.32
N ASN A 49 2.71 9.89 5.72
CA ASN A 49 3.55 10.31 4.61
C ASN A 49 4.96 10.48 5.16
N PHE A 50 5.68 9.37 5.31
CA PHE A 50 7.08 9.36 5.71
C PHE A 50 7.83 10.04 4.58
N LYS A 51 8.15 11.31 4.80
CA LYS A 51 8.99 12.09 3.91
C LYS A 51 10.38 12.10 4.53
N LEU A 52 11.34 11.52 3.82
CA LEU A 52 12.73 11.78 4.10
C LEU A 52 12.98 13.27 3.87
N HIS A 53 13.71 13.91 4.78
CA HIS A 53 14.07 15.31 4.62
C HIS A 53 15.04 15.42 3.44
N SER A 54 14.70 16.25 2.46
CA SER A 54 15.59 16.63 1.38
C SER A 54 16.23 17.97 1.69
N PHE A 55 17.54 18.07 1.55
CA PHE A 55 18.29 19.31 1.74
C PHE A 55 18.94 19.73 0.44
N THR A 56 18.95 21.03 0.16
CA THR A 56 19.65 21.60 -1.00
C THR A 56 21.15 21.59 -0.71
N MET A 57 21.89 20.67 -1.31
CA MET A 57 23.35 20.54 -1.16
C MET A 57 24.15 21.56 -2.02
N GLY A 58 23.46 22.45 -2.74
CA GLY A 58 24.08 23.44 -3.61
C GLY A 58 24.51 22.88 -4.97
N ARG A 59 25.47 23.56 -5.61
CA ARG A 59 26.01 23.14 -6.92
C ARG A 59 27.04 22.01 -6.71
N PRO A 60 26.96 20.90 -7.45
CA PRO A 60 27.97 19.86 -7.37
C PRO A 60 29.33 20.42 -7.80
N ARG A 61 30.33 20.29 -6.91
CA ARG A 61 31.70 20.80 -7.16
C ARG A 61 32.57 19.79 -7.89
N VAL A 62 32.24 18.51 -7.80
CA VAL A 62 33.01 17.40 -8.37
C VAL A 62 32.09 16.27 -8.80
N ASN A 63 32.48 15.55 -9.84
CA ASN A 63 31.84 14.30 -10.22
C ASN A 63 32.34 13.18 -9.31
N LEU A 64 31.47 12.59 -8.50
CA LEU A 64 31.84 11.49 -7.58
C LEU A 64 32.31 10.22 -8.30
N ALA A 65 31.99 10.06 -9.59
CA ALA A 65 32.49 8.95 -10.39
C ALA A 65 33.96 9.15 -10.81
N ASP A 66 34.49 10.36 -10.72
CA ASP A 66 35.90 10.66 -10.96
C ASP A 66 36.66 10.69 -9.63
N ARG A 67 37.27 9.55 -9.32
CA ARG A 67 38.03 9.35 -8.08
C ARG A 67 39.15 10.37 -7.91
N ASN A 68 39.89 10.67 -8.97
CA ASN A 68 41.06 11.55 -8.89
C ASN A 68 40.62 12.99 -8.59
N ALA A 69 39.56 13.45 -9.24
CA ALA A 69 39.00 14.77 -9.00
C ALA A 69 38.43 14.90 -7.57
N LEU A 70 37.88 13.80 -7.02
CA LEU A 70 37.39 13.76 -5.64
C LEU A 70 38.55 13.80 -4.63
N GLU A 71 39.56 12.95 -4.79
CA GLU A 71 40.72 12.90 -3.90
C GLU A 71 41.46 14.25 -3.84
N ALA A 72 41.66 14.90 -4.99
CA ALA A 72 42.30 16.21 -5.05
C ALA A 72 41.54 17.32 -4.29
N LEU A 73 40.22 17.20 -4.13
CA LEU A 73 39.38 18.16 -3.42
C LEU A 73 39.25 17.83 -1.93
N MET A 74 39.56 16.59 -1.52
CA MET A 74 39.60 16.16 -0.12
C MET A 74 40.95 16.48 0.54
N ASP A 75 42.04 16.49 -0.24
CA ASP A 75 43.40 16.75 0.25
C ASP A 75 43.75 18.25 0.33
N SER A 76 42.82 19.15 -0.03
CA SER A 76 42.96 20.62 0.05
C SER A 76 42.32 21.19 1.30
#